data_AF-A0A455U946-F1
#
_entry.id   AF-A0A455U946-F1
#
_cell.length_a   1.000
_cell.length_b   1.000
_cell.length_c   1.000
_cell.angle_alpha   90.00
_cell.angle_beta   90.00
_cell.angle_gamma   90.00
#
_symmetry.space_group_name_H-M   'P 1'
#
loop_
_entity.id
_entity.type
_entity.pdbx_description
1 polymer ?
#
loop_
_entity_poly.entity_id
_entity_poly.type
_entity_poly.pdbx_seq_one_letter_code
_entity_poly.pdbx_strand_id
1 'polypeptide(L)'
;MQFDHLQIENFLSIGEAEVSLANRGLMLIQGKNLENGGASSNGAGKSSLVDAVFWCLYGKTARGVGTDDVINDAAGKECRVILTIKDDADVYLVTRHRKHSKGKNRLTVEHNGTDITLGTDKQTQELVNKIVGSSESVFANSVYAGQEAMPDLPMRTDKELKALVEEAAGIDRLNEAYKLQREKSQLGKTRSGIAANRHREARYSPSGTA
;
A
#
# COMPACT_ATOMS: atom_id res chain seq x y z
N MET A 1 1.95 13.43 1.79
CA MET A 1 1.20 12.29 2.33
C MET A 1 1.37 12.18 3.86
N GLN A 2 0.27 12.03 4.60
CA GLN A 2 0.22 11.86 6.06
C GLN A 2 -0.83 10.80 6.43
N PHE A 3 -0.52 9.95 7.40
CA PHE A 3 -1.54 9.10 8.05
C PHE A 3 -2.32 9.95 9.06
N ASP A 4 -3.61 10.11 8.83
CA ASP A 4 -4.46 11.05 9.57
C ASP A 4 -5.18 10.37 10.72
N HIS A 5 -5.84 9.25 10.42
CA HIS A 5 -6.77 8.61 11.33
C HIS A 5 -6.83 7.10 11.12
N LEU A 6 -6.90 6.34 12.21
CA LEU A 6 -6.94 4.88 12.23
C LEU A 6 -8.15 4.41 13.03
N GLN A 7 -8.97 3.56 12.41
CA GLN A 7 -10.07 2.86 13.07
C GLN A 7 -9.82 1.37 13.03
N ILE A 8 -10.03 0.71 14.16
CA ILE A 8 -9.78 -0.71 14.36
C ILE A 8 -11.03 -1.35 14.95
N GLU A 9 -11.43 -2.49 14.40
CA GLU A 9 -12.48 -3.35 14.89
C GLU A 9 -11.98 -4.81 14.84
N ASN A 10 -12.03 -5.49 15.98
CA ASN A 10 -11.71 -6.91 16.20
C ASN A 10 -10.38 -7.36 15.57
N PHE A 11 -9.30 -6.62 15.80
CA PHE A 11 -7.97 -6.89 15.28
C PHE A 11 -6.97 -7.21 16.41
N LEU A 12 -6.41 -8.42 16.40
CA LEU A 12 -5.49 -8.92 17.42
C LEU A 12 -6.07 -8.67 18.83
N SER A 13 -5.31 -8.07 19.73
CA SER A 13 -5.78 -7.76 21.09
C SER A 13 -6.75 -6.56 21.17
N ILE A 14 -7.06 -5.89 20.06
CA ILE A 14 -7.90 -4.69 20.03
C ILE A 14 -9.31 -5.06 19.60
N GLY A 15 -10.28 -4.87 20.48
CA GLY A 15 -11.71 -4.97 20.16
C GLY A 15 -12.18 -3.79 19.31
N GLU A 16 -12.05 -2.57 19.83
CA GLU A 16 -12.33 -1.34 19.07
C GLU A 16 -11.29 -0.27 19.44
N ALA A 17 -10.84 0.50 18.46
CA ALA A 17 -10.03 1.68 18.71
C ALA A 17 -10.18 2.72 17.60
N GLU A 18 -10.12 3.99 17.99
CA GLU A 18 -10.12 5.13 17.09
C GLU A 18 -8.96 6.07 17.48
N VAL A 19 -8.02 6.30 16.56
CA VAL A 19 -6.76 6.99 16.86
C VAL A 19 -6.44 8.03 15.79
N SER A 20 -6.31 9.29 16.21
CA SER A 20 -5.76 10.36 15.37
C SER A 20 -4.23 10.31 15.38
N LEU A 21 -3.64 10.12 14.20
CA LEU A 21 -2.21 9.96 13.96
C LEU A 21 -1.53 11.26 13.49
N ALA A 22 -2.28 12.18 12.86
CA ALA A 22 -1.74 13.42 12.32
C ALA A 22 -1.26 14.40 13.40
N ASN A 23 -0.22 15.17 13.07
CA ASN A 23 0.26 16.34 13.81
C ASN A 23 0.65 16.09 15.28
N ARG A 24 1.15 14.89 15.58
CA ARG A 24 1.54 14.50 16.94
C ARG A 24 3.03 14.68 17.28
N GLY A 25 3.89 14.79 16.27
CA GLY A 25 5.35 14.79 16.48
C GLY A 25 5.85 13.44 17.01
N LEU A 26 6.76 13.47 17.98
CA LEU A 26 7.27 12.26 18.65
C LEU A 26 6.27 11.78 19.73
N MET A 27 5.75 10.57 19.55
CA MET A 27 4.78 9.97 20.47
C MET A 27 5.33 8.75 21.17
N LEU A 28 5.05 8.65 22.48
CA LEU A 28 5.27 7.44 23.26
C LEU A 28 3.93 6.70 23.42
N ILE A 29 3.85 5.46 22.92
CA ILE A 29 2.69 4.59 23.13
C ILE A 29 2.98 3.70 24.34
N GLN A 30 2.25 3.93 25.44
CA GLN A 30 2.29 3.09 26.64
C GLN A 30 1.00 2.29 26.79
N GLY A 31 1.08 1.15 27.46
CA GLY A 31 -0.06 0.28 27.69
C GLY A 31 0.03 -0.34 29.07
N LYS A 32 -1.12 -0.61 29.68
CA LYS A 32 -1.24 -1.31 30.96
C LYS A 32 -2.03 -2.58 30.72
N ASN A 33 -1.46 -3.73 31.05
CA ASN A 33 -2.20 -4.97 31.02
C ASN A 33 -3.06 -5.06 32.29
N LEU A 34 -4.37 -5.21 32.13
CA LEU A 34 -5.33 -5.28 33.24
C LEU A 34 -5.72 -6.72 33.59
N GLU A 35 -5.35 -7.70 32.76
CA GLU A 35 -5.74 -9.11 32.92
C GLU A 35 -4.75 -9.87 33.80
N ASN A 36 -3.45 -9.58 33.67
CA ASN A 36 -2.39 -10.28 34.39
C ASN A 36 -1.58 -9.31 35.28
N GLY A 37 -1.81 -9.36 36.60
CA GLY A 37 -1.15 -8.49 37.59
C GLY A 37 0.39 -8.58 37.67
N GLY A 38 1.00 -9.59 37.03
CA GLY A 38 2.46 -9.78 36.93
C GLY A 38 3.10 -9.27 35.64
N ALA A 39 2.32 -8.92 34.61
CA ALA A 39 2.82 -8.40 33.34
C ALA A 39 2.52 -6.90 33.26
N SER A 40 3.48 -6.04 33.57
CA SER A 40 3.21 -4.60 33.74
C SER A 40 2.65 -3.92 32.48
N SER A 41 3.10 -4.30 31.28
CA SER A 41 2.69 -3.67 30.01
C SER A 41 2.59 -4.62 28.80
N ASN A 42 3.21 -5.81 28.87
CA ASN A 42 3.17 -6.77 27.77
C ASN A 42 1.76 -7.35 27.59
N GLY A 43 1.35 -7.55 26.34
CA GLY A 43 -0.01 -7.96 26.01
C GLY A 43 -1.05 -6.84 25.98
N ALA A 44 -0.71 -5.59 26.34
CA ALA A 44 -1.65 -4.46 26.32
C ALA A 44 -2.00 -3.91 24.92
N GLY A 45 -1.67 -4.62 23.83
CA GLY A 45 -2.03 -4.25 22.45
C GLY A 45 -1.23 -3.13 21.77
N LYS A 46 -0.12 -2.68 22.36
CA LYS A 46 0.75 -1.66 21.76
C LYS A 46 1.23 -2.02 20.34
N SER A 47 1.77 -3.22 20.18
CA SER A 47 2.23 -3.69 18.86
C SER A 47 1.06 -3.94 17.91
N SER A 48 -0.10 -4.35 18.43
CA SER A 48 -1.33 -4.51 17.64
C SER A 48 -1.78 -3.20 17.00
N LEU A 49 -1.62 -2.07 17.68
CA LEU A 49 -1.95 -0.75 17.13
C LEU A 49 -1.09 -0.42 15.90
N VAL A 50 0.21 -0.67 15.96
CA VAL A 50 1.12 -0.36 14.85
C VAL A 50 0.99 -1.40 13.73
N ASP A 51 0.80 -2.68 14.07
CA ASP A 51 0.50 -3.76 13.12
C ASP A 51 -0.81 -3.49 12.36
N ALA A 52 -1.80 -2.84 12.95
CA ALA A 52 -3.06 -2.52 12.28
C ALA A 52 -2.85 -1.61 11.08
N VAL A 53 -1.98 -0.58 11.21
CA VAL A 53 -1.59 0.29 10.09
C VAL A 53 -0.95 -0.54 8.98
N PHE A 54 0.05 -1.33 9.33
CA PHE A 54 0.80 -2.14 8.37
C PHE A 54 -0.11 -3.17 7.66
N TRP A 55 -0.99 -3.83 8.43
CA TRP A 55 -1.94 -4.80 7.91
C TRP A 55 -3.01 -4.17 7.03
N CYS A 56 -3.52 -2.99 7.37
CA CYS A 56 -4.46 -2.27 6.53
C CYS A 56 -3.85 -2.03 5.14
N LEU A 57 -2.61 -1.55 5.10
CA LEU A 57 -1.89 -1.23 3.87
C LEU A 57 -1.52 -2.48 3.05
N TYR A 58 -0.95 -3.52 3.68
CA TYR A 58 -0.28 -4.61 2.96
C TYR A 58 -0.90 -6.00 3.15
N GLY A 59 -1.89 -6.15 4.03
CA GLY A 59 -2.58 -7.41 4.28
C GLY A 59 -1.77 -8.44 5.06
N LYS A 60 -0.63 -8.03 5.60
CA LYS A 60 0.26 -8.82 6.45
C LYS A 60 0.56 -8.02 7.70
N THR A 61 0.99 -8.68 8.77
CA THR A 61 1.58 -7.99 9.92
C THR A 61 3.10 -8.06 9.80
N ALA A 62 3.81 -7.09 10.37
CA ALA A 62 5.27 -7.07 10.26
C ALA A 62 5.95 -8.24 10.98
N ARG A 63 5.26 -8.82 11.96
CA ARG A 63 5.69 -10.01 12.71
C ARG A 63 5.20 -11.35 12.13
N GLY A 64 4.56 -11.33 10.95
CA GLY A 64 4.19 -12.56 10.24
C GLY A 64 3.02 -13.35 10.85
N VAL A 65 2.10 -12.69 11.57
CA VAL A 65 0.85 -13.30 12.04
C VAL A 65 0.07 -13.89 10.87
N GLY A 66 -0.47 -15.11 11.05
CA GLY A 66 -1.27 -15.80 10.05
C GLY A 66 -2.52 -15.03 9.64
N THR A 67 -3.02 -15.31 8.44
CA THR A 67 -4.08 -14.51 7.81
C THR A 67 -5.40 -14.47 8.62
N ASP A 68 -5.73 -15.53 9.35
CA ASP A 68 -6.91 -15.57 10.22
C ASP A 68 -6.59 -15.19 11.66
N ASP A 69 -5.33 -15.30 12.07
CA ASP A 69 -4.86 -15.02 13.43
C ASP A 69 -4.76 -13.51 13.71
N VAL A 70 -5.02 -12.68 12.70
CA VAL A 70 -5.20 -11.22 12.87
C VAL A 70 -6.54 -10.86 13.52
N ILE A 71 -7.50 -11.78 13.55
CA ILE A 71 -8.81 -11.56 14.13
C ILE A 71 -8.70 -11.63 15.64
N ASN A 72 -9.39 -10.74 16.35
CA ASN A 72 -9.44 -10.80 17.81
C ASN A 72 -10.04 -12.14 18.30
N ASP A 73 -9.33 -12.82 19.18
CA ASP A 73 -9.68 -14.16 19.66
C ASP A 73 -11.04 -14.21 20.39
N ALA A 74 -11.41 -13.13 21.10
CA ALA A 74 -12.69 -13.06 21.80
C ALA A 74 -13.86 -12.82 20.84
N ALA A 75 -13.66 -12.04 19.78
CA ALA A 75 -14.69 -11.74 18.79
C ALA A 75 -14.86 -12.84 17.73
N GLY A 76 -13.75 -13.44 17.26
CA GLY A 76 -13.71 -14.53 16.29
C GLY A 76 -14.15 -14.17 14.86
N LYS A 77 -14.63 -12.95 14.61
CA LYS A 77 -15.07 -12.42 13.29
C LYS A 77 -15.21 -10.89 13.33
N GLU A 78 -15.73 -10.31 12.24
CA GLU A 78 -15.92 -8.86 12.09
C GLU A 78 -14.63 -8.04 12.25
N CYS A 79 -13.50 -8.56 11.75
CA CYS A 79 -12.23 -7.83 11.76
C CYS A 79 -12.22 -6.78 10.64
N ARG A 80 -11.93 -5.53 10.99
CA ARG A 80 -11.81 -4.41 10.06
C ARG A 80 -10.77 -3.42 10.56
N VAL A 81 -9.94 -2.92 9.64
CA VAL A 81 -9.09 -1.76 9.90
C VAL A 81 -9.29 -0.75 8.78
N ILE A 82 -9.51 0.51 9.15
CA ILE A 82 -9.64 1.65 8.23
C ILE A 82 -8.49 2.61 8.53
N LEU A 83 -7.71 2.94 7.50
CA LEU A 83 -6.67 3.96 7.57
C LEU A 83 -7.02 5.11 6.63
N THR A 84 -7.12 6.30 7.21
CA THR A 84 -7.28 7.55 6.46
C THR A 84 -5.91 8.13 6.15
N ILE A 85 -5.65 8.35 4.87
CA ILE A 85 -4.42 8.94 4.34
C ILE A 85 -4.79 10.28 3.69
N LYS A 86 -4.07 11.35 4.03
CA LYS A 86 -4.22 12.65 3.40
C LYS A 86 -2.99 12.99 2.59
N ASP A 87 -3.19 13.48 1.38
CA ASP A 87 -2.15 14.04 0.53
C ASP A 87 -2.64 15.37 -0.07
N ASP A 88 -2.21 16.48 0.53
CA ASP A 88 -2.75 17.81 0.25
C ASP A 88 -4.29 17.88 0.33
N ALA A 89 -4.96 17.99 -0.82
CA ALA A 89 -6.42 18.04 -0.92
C ALA A 89 -7.08 16.66 -1.05
N ASP A 90 -6.29 15.62 -1.32
CA ASP A 90 -6.78 14.27 -1.53
C ASP A 90 -6.88 13.49 -0.22
N VAL A 91 -8.04 12.85 -0.03
CA VAL A 91 -8.32 11.99 1.11
C VAL A 91 -8.58 10.58 0.62
N TYR A 92 -7.79 9.63 1.09
CA TYR A 92 -7.95 8.20 0.80
C TYR A 92 -8.38 7.45 2.05
N LEU A 93 -9.41 6.61 1.95
CA LEU A 93 -9.80 5.66 2.99
C LEU A 93 -9.44 4.25 2.50
N VAL A 94 -8.36 3.70 3.03
CA VAL A 94 -8.00 2.30 2.81
C VAL A 94 -8.70 1.47 3.87
N THR A 95 -9.52 0.51 3.47
CA THR A 95 -10.21 -0.37 4.40
C THR A 95 -9.90 -1.82 4.08
N ARG A 96 -9.48 -2.58 5.10
CA ARG A 96 -9.25 -4.01 4.98
C ARG A 96 -10.12 -4.79 5.94
N HIS A 97 -10.73 -5.85 5.44
CA HIS A 97 -11.62 -6.73 6.19
C HIS A 97 -11.08 -8.15 6.29
N ARG A 98 -11.43 -8.84 7.38
CA ARG A 98 -11.28 -10.29 7.51
C ARG A 98 -12.46 -10.88 8.26
N LYS A 99 -13.08 -11.91 7.69
CA LYS A 99 -14.31 -12.56 8.23
C LYS A 99 -15.37 -11.54 8.66
N HIS A 100 -15.53 -10.45 7.90
CA HIS A 100 -16.52 -9.41 8.17
C HIS A 100 -17.81 -9.68 7.40
N SER A 101 -18.96 -9.47 8.04
CA SER A 101 -20.28 -9.78 7.48
C SER A 101 -20.56 -9.09 6.13
N LYS A 102 -20.20 -7.81 6.02
CA LYS A 102 -20.42 -7.00 4.80
C LYS A 102 -19.21 -7.02 3.86
N GLY A 103 -18.05 -6.70 4.42
CA GLY A 103 -16.78 -6.56 3.70
C GLY A 103 -16.07 -7.87 3.39
N LYS A 104 -16.53 -9.00 3.97
CA LYS A 104 -15.93 -10.33 3.79
C LYS A 104 -14.44 -10.31 4.11
N ASN A 105 -13.61 -10.60 3.11
CA ASN A 105 -12.14 -10.58 3.20
C ASN A 105 -11.54 -9.53 2.24
N ARG A 106 -12.29 -8.48 1.90
CA ARG A 106 -11.94 -7.53 0.84
C ARG A 106 -11.03 -6.41 1.34
N LEU A 107 -10.15 -5.98 0.44
CA LEU A 107 -9.53 -4.65 0.44
C LEU A 107 -10.39 -3.67 -0.39
N THR A 108 -10.72 -2.51 0.17
CA THR A 108 -11.44 -1.43 -0.51
C THR A 108 -10.71 -0.10 -0.33
N VAL A 109 -10.87 0.81 -1.29
CA VAL A 109 -10.26 2.13 -1.28
C VAL A 109 -11.29 3.16 -1.74
N GLU A 110 -11.49 4.20 -0.95
CA GLU A 110 -12.24 5.38 -1.36
C GLU A 110 -11.29 6.56 -1.55
N HIS A 111 -11.57 7.43 -2.51
CA HIS A 111 -10.89 8.69 -2.76
C HIS A 111 -11.91 9.82 -2.77
N ASN A 112 -11.75 10.78 -1.86
CA ASN A 112 -12.68 11.90 -1.67
C ASN A 112 -14.15 11.46 -1.57
N GLY A 113 -14.40 10.34 -0.87
CA GLY A 113 -15.74 9.75 -0.67
C GLY A 113 -16.28 8.94 -1.86
N THR A 114 -15.49 8.76 -2.92
CA THR A 114 -15.85 7.92 -4.07
C THR A 114 -15.10 6.61 -4.02
N ASP A 115 -15.80 5.48 -4.16
CA ASP A 115 -15.17 4.16 -4.24
C ASP A 115 -14.33 4.03 -5.52
N ILE A 116 -13.04 3.78 -5.35
CA ILE A 116 -12.06 3.53 -6.43
C ILE A 116 -11.50 2.11 -6.36
N THR A 117 -12.15 1.22 -5.61
CA THR A 117 -11.79 -0.20 -5.50
C THR A 117 -11.79 -0.86 -6.88
N LEU A 118 -10.75 -1.63 -7.18
CA LEU A 118 -10.61 -2.30 -8.48
C LEU A 118 -11.22 -3.71 -8.46
N GLY A 119 -11.30 -4.33 -9.64
CA GLY A 119 -12.00 -5.60 -9.83
C GLY A 119 -11.47 -6.75 -8.96
N THR A 120 -10.18 -6.74 -8.62
CA THR A 120 -9.55 -7.75 -7.76
C THR A 120 -8.78 -7.11 -6.62
N ASP A 121 -8.62 -7.84 -5.51
CA ASP A 121 -7.82 -7.41 -4.37
C ASP A 121 -6.35 -7.21 -4.76
N LYS A 122 -5.85 -7.99 -5.73
CA LYS A 122 -4.49 -7.79 -6.27
C LYS A 122 -4.34 -6.43 -6.95
N GLN A 123 -5.27 -6.07 -7.85
CA GLN A 123 -5.25 -4.76 -8.50
C GLN A 123 -5.44 -3.64 -7.48
N THR A 124 -6.33 -3.83 -6.51
CA THR A 124 -6.55 -2.85 -5.43
C THR A 124 -5.30 -2.70 -4.56
N GLN A 125 -4.57 -3.78 -4.30
CA GLN A 125 -3.28 -3.71 -3.59
C GLN A 125 -2.23 -2.90 -4.37
N GLU A 126 -2.16 -3.07 -5.69
CA GLU A 126 -1.27 -2.26 -6.53
C GLU A 126 -1.65 -0.76 -6.49
N LEU A 127 -2.95 -0.45 -6.42
CA LEU A 127 -3.44 0.91 -6.20
C LEU A 127 -3.02 1.47 -4.83
N VAL A 128 -3.19 0.69 -3.75
CA VAL A 128 -2.74 1.09 -2.41
C VAL A 128 -1.24 1.35 -2.38
N ASN A 129 -0.42 0.48 -2.98
CA ASN A 129 1.03 0.68 -3.05
C ASN A 129 1.40 1.98 -3.77
N LYS A 130 0.66 2.34 -4.83
CA LYS A 130 0.86 3.61 -5.54
C LYS A 130 0.53 4.81 -4.67
N ILE A 131 -0.62 4.78 -3.98
CA ILE A 131 -1.06 5.82 -3.03
C ILE A 131 -0.02 6.01 -1.92
N VAL A 132 0.42 4.92 -1.29
CA VAL A 132 1.35 4.98 -0.15
C VAL A 132 2.74 5.46 -0.54
N GLY A 133 3.16 5.29 -1.80
CA GLY A 133 4.52 5.68 -2.19
C GLY A 133 5.49 4.50 -2.29
N SER A 134 5.22 3.40 -1.60
CA SER A 134 6.19 2.34 -1.34
C SER A 134 5.58 0.95 -1.32
N SER A 135 6.40 -0.04 -1.70
CA SER A 135 6.16 -1.45 -1.46
C SER A 135 6.13 -1.79 0.03
N GLU A 136 5.62 -2.99 0.33
CA GLU A 136 5.66 -3.60 1.66
C GLU A 136 7.10 -3.61 2.22
N SER A 137 8.07 -4.04 1.41
CA SER A 137 9.46 -4.16 1.84
C SER A 137 10.06 -2.80 2.15
N VAL A 138 9.86 -1.78 1.32
CA VAL A 138 10.39 -0.44 1.63
C VAL A 138 9.75 0.09 2.90
N PHE A 139 8.42 0.01 3.02
CA PHE A 139 7.73 0.51 4.22
C PHE A 139 8.17 -0.20 5.50
N ALA A 140 8.30 -1.53 5.45
CA ALA A 140 8.78 -2.34 6.56
C ALA A 140 10.22 -2.04 6.96
N ASN A 141 11.04 -1.47 6.06
CA ASN A 141 12.45 -1.20 6.34
C ASN A 141 12.77 0.29 6.55
N SER A 142 11.89 1.22 6.18
CA SER A 142 12.13 2.66 6.29
C SER A 142 11.16 3.39 7.22
N VAL A 143 9.92 2.90 7.37
CA VAL A 143 8.87 3.54 8.18
C VAL A 143 8.54 2.74 9.43
N TYR A 144 8.54 1.42 9.34
CA TYR A 144 8.19 0.53 10.45
C TYR A 144 9.44 -0.12 11.06
N ALA A 145 9.71 0.14 12.34
CA ALA A 145 10.77 -0.55 13.10
C ALA A 145 10.13 -1.52 14.10
N GLY A 146 9.87 -2.76 13.66
CA GLY A 146 9.29 -3.79 14.50
C GLY A 146 10.27 -4.31 15.55
N GLN A 147 9.77 -4.69 16.73
CA GLN A 147 10.61 -5.20 17.82
C GLN A 147 11.40 -6.47 17.45
N GLU A 148 10.84 -7.34 16.60
CA GLU A 148 11.48 -8.59 16.13
C GLU A 148 11.79 -8.56 14.63
N ALA A 149 11.49 -7.44 13.96
CA ALA A 149 11.65 -7.26 12.52
C ALA A 149 12.43 -5.97 12.23
N MET A 150 13.42 -5.66 13.08
CA MET A 150 14.29 -4.51 12.82
C MET A 150 14.99 -4.71 11.47
N PRO A 151 15.02 -3.68 10.61
CA PRO A 151 15.67 -3.76 9.32
C PRO A 151 17.17 -4.02 9.53
N ASP A 152 17.64 -5.23 9.27
CA ASP A 152 19.08 -5.53 9.26
C ASP A 152 19.67 -5.09 7.91
N LEU A 153 19.61 -3.79 7.67
CA LEU A 153 20.15 -3.14 6.47
C LEU A 153 21.63 -3.50 6.25
N PRO A 154 22.50 -3.59 7.28
CA PRO A 154 23.89 -4.01 7.12
C PRO A 154 24.08 -5.45 6.63
N MET A 155 23.18 -6.39 6.97
CA MET A 155 23.30 -7.80 6.56
C MET A 155 22.62 -8.11 5.22
N ARG A 156 21.92 -7.14 4.61
CA ARG A 156 21.33 -7.33 3.27
C ARG A 156 22.39 -7.38 2.19
N THR A 157 22.09 -8.07 1.10
CA THR A 157 22.98 -8.07 -0.07
C THR A 157 23.01 -6.68 -0.72
N ASP A 158 24.12 -6.32 -1.37
CA ASP A 158 24.26 -5.05 -2.11
C ASP A 158 23.09 -4.81 -3.10
N LYS A 159 22.60 -5.89 -3.72
CA LYS A 159 21.47 -5.84 -4.65
C LYS A 159 20.17 -5.43 -3.94
N GLU A 160 19.88 -6.03 -2.79
CA GLU A 160 18.67 -5.73 -2.03
C GLU A 160 18.75 -4.34 -1.41
N LEU A 161 19.91 -3.96 -0.87
CA LEU A 161 20.12 -2.63 -0.31
C LEU A 161 19.96 -1.56 -1.40
N LYS A 162 20.55 -1.78 -2.58
CA LYS A 162 20.38 -0.89 -3.72
C LYS A 162 18.92 -0.75 -4.15
N ALA A 163 18.19 -1.86 -4.30
CA ALA A 163 16.79 -1.81 -4.68
C ALA A 163 15.93 -1.03 -3.67
N LEU A 164 16.17 -1.25 -2.38
CA LEU A 164 15.46 -0.55 -1.30
C LEU A 164 15.73 0.96 -1.34
N VAL A 165 16.99 1.35 -1.57
CA VAL A 165 17.38 2.76 -1.68
C VAL A 165 16.83 3.40 -2.95
N GLU A 166 16.88 2.72 -4.10
CA GLU A 166 16.35 3.24 -5.37
C GLU A 166 14.84 3.46 -5.30
N GLU A 167 14.10 2.51 -4.73
CA GLU A 167 12.66 2.62 -4.54
C GLU A 167 12.31 3.73 -3.53
N ALA A 168 13.00 3.79 -2.38
CA ALA A 168 12.79 4.83 -1.38
C ALA A 168 13.12 6.24 -1.92
N ALA A 169 14.11 6.35 -2.80
CA ALA A 169 14.43 7.59 -3.51
C ALA A 169 13.47 7.90 -4.68
N GLY A 170 12.54 7.00 -5.00
CA GLY A 170 11.60 7.16 -6.11
C GLY A 170 12.23 7.05 -7.51
N ILE A 171 13.46 6.52 -7.61
CA ILE A 171 14.19 6.36 -8.88
C ILE A 171 13.43 5.42 -9.81
N ASP A 172 12.78 4.38 -9.27
CA ASP A 172 11.99 3.43 -10.05
C ASP A 172 10.81 4.09 -10.77
N ARG A 173 10.13 5.03 -10.10
CA ARG A 173 9.02 5.78 -10.69
C ARG A 173 9.50 6.63 -11.87
N LEU A 174 10.67 7.25 -11.73
CA LEU A 174 11.31 7.99 -12.81
C LEU A 174 11.66 7.06 -13.98
N ASN A 175 12.25 5.90 -13.69
CA ASN A 175 12.60 4.90 -14.69
C ASN A 175 11.39 4.39 -15.47
N GLU A 176 10.25 4.12 -14.80
CA GLU A 176 8.99 3.76 -15.47
C GLU A 176 8.47 4.88 -16.37
N ALA A 177 8.45 6.13 -15.88
CA ALA A 177 8.05 7.28 -16.68
C ALA A 177 8.92 7.43 -17.94
N TYR A 178 10.23 7.27 -17.80
CA TYR A 178 11.18 7.28 -18.93
C TYR A 178 10.91 6.15 -19.93
N LYS A 179 10.62 4.94 -19.47
CA LYS A 179 10.26 3.80 -20.34
C LYS A 179 8.99 4.08 -21.14
N LEU A 180 7.92 4.48 -20.47
CA LEU A 180 6.64 4.82 -21.10
C LEU A 180 6.81 5.94 -22.15
N GLN A 181 7.63 6.94 -21.86
CA GLN A 181 7.90 8.03 -22.80
C GLN A 181 8.71 7.55 -24.02
N ARG A 182 9.70 6.67 -23.83
CA ARG A 182 10.45 6.07 -24.94
C ARG A 182 9.54 5.22 -25.83
N GLU A 183 8.69 4.38 -25.24
CA GLU A 183 7.73 3.55 -25.98
C GLU A 183 6.76 4.42 -26.79
N LYS A 184 6.19 5.47 -26.19
CA LYS A 184 5.34 6.44 -26.91
C LYS A 184 6.07 7.11 -28.07
N SER A 185 7.33 7.52 -27.86
CA SER A 185 8.14 8.15 -28.92
C SER A 185 8.43 7.19 -30.08
N GLN A 186 8.73 5.91 -29.78
CA GLN A 186 8.94 4.88 -30.80
C GLN A 186 7.66 4.61 -31.59
N LEU A 187 6.51 4.44 -30.91
CA LEU A 187 5.20 4.28 -31.54
C LEU A 187 4.83 5.47 -32.44
N GLY A 188 5.14 6.70 -32.01
CA GLY A 188 4.94 7.92 -32.80
C GLY A 188 5.77 7.92 -34.09
N LYS A 189 7.04 7.53 -34.02
CA LYS A 189 7.93 7.40 -35.19
C LYS A 189 7.42 6.33 -36.17
N THR A 190 6.98 5.18 -35.67
CA THR A 190 6.41 4.10 -36.49
C THR A 190 5.12 4.55 -37.19
N ARG A 191 4.21 5.24 -36.49
CA ARG A 191 2.98 5.78 -37.09
C ARG A 191 3.26 6.84 -38.16
N SER A 192 4.23 7.71 -37.91
CA SER A 192 4.64 8.73 -38.89
C SER A 192 5.31 8.10 -40.12
N GLY A 193 6.11 7.04 -39.94
CA GLY A 193 6.72 6.29 -41.04
C GLY A 193 5.68 5.56 -41.91
N ILE A 194 4.68 4.93 -41.30
CA ILE A 194 3.58 4.26 -42.02
C ILE A 194 2.74 5.28 -42.81
N ALA A 195 2.44 6.45 -42.23
CA ALA A 195 1.72 7.52 -42.92
C ALA A 195 2.51 8.08 -44.10
N ALA A 196 3.83 8.26 -43.96
CA ALA A 196 4.71 8.72 -45.02
C ALA A 196 4.80 7.70 -46.18
N ASN A 197 4.81 6.40 -45.89
CA ASN A 197 4.82 5.34 -46.91
C ASN A 197 3.49 5.27 -47.68
N ARG A 198 2.33 5.34 -47.00
CA ARG A 198 1.02 5.38 -47.68
C ARG A 198 0.88 6.59 -48.61
N HIS A 199 1.39 7.76 -48.21
CA HIS A 199 1.42 8.94 -49.07
C HIS A 199 2.39 8.85 -50.26
N ARG A 200 3.37 7.94 -50.20
CA ARG A 200 4.29 7.65 -51.31
C ARG A 200 3.66 6.66 -52.30
N GLU A 201 3.03 5.60 -51.80
CA GLU A 201 2.33 4.61 -52.63
C GLU A 201 1.12 5.22 -53.37
N ALA A 202 0.36 6.11 -52.73
CA ALA A 202 -0.75 6.82 -53.37
C ALA A 202 -0.30 7.78 -54.49
N ARG A 203 0.96 8.23 -54.48
CA ARG A 203 1.56 9.07 -55.53
C ARG A 203 2.14 8.28 -56.70
N TYR A 204 2.26 6.96 -56.56
CA TYR A 204 2.84 6.05 -57.56
C TYR A 204 1.80 5.13 -58.21
N SER A 205 0.51 5.42 -58.06
CA SER A 205 -0.54 4.71 -58.81
C SER A 205 -0.50 5.16 -60.27
N PRO A 206 -0.21 4.28 -61.25
CA PRO A 206 -0.15 4.69 -62.64
C PRO A 206 -1.54 5.08 -63.11
N SER A 207 -1.72 6.36 -63.41
CA SER A 207 -2.83 6.80 -64.26
C SER A 207 -2.63 6.22 -65.65
N GLY A 208 -3.40 5.20 -65.99
CA GLY A 208 -3.60 4.77 -67.37
C GLY A 208 -3.23 3.33 -67.63
N THR A 209 -4.24 2.51 -67.85
CA THR A 209 -4.54 1.97 -69.18
C THR A 209 -5.93 1.30 -69.19
N ALA A 210 -6.89 1.96 -69.84
CA ALA A 210 -7.78 1.46 -70.89
C ALA A 210 -8.90 2.48 -71.11
#